data_AF-A0A7J8W7L5-F1
#
_entry.id   AF-A0A7J8W7L5-F1
#
_cell.length_a   1.000
_cell.length_b   1.000
_cell.length_c   1.000
_cell.angle_alpha   90.00
_cell.angle_beta   90.00
_cell.angle_gamma   90.00
#
_symmetry.space_group_name_H-M   'P 1'
#
loop_
_entity.id
_entity.type
_entity.pdbx_description
1 polymer ?
#
loop_
_entity_poly.entity_id
_entity_poly.type
_entity_poly.pdbx_seq_one_letter_code
_entity_poly.pdbx_strand_id
1 'polypeptide(L)'
;MSISGNKSIVVRRVFAEDLDSELLMIKEAILTYPFLYIDIEFPGTIFKPSKQVIREGNPVINYHYMKSNVDALQIIQLGLSLSDAQVIYQTLIFYFLTFGNLISEVSISIETTMLAIQSSCSNVKG
;
A
#
# COMPACT_ATOMS: atom_id res chain seq x y z
N MET A 1 -22.62 -23.97 -12.19
CA MET A 1 -22.38 -23.57 -10.80
C MET A 1 -21.14 -24.31 -10.33
N SER A 2 -19.95 -23.74 -10.53
CA SER A 2 -18.71 -24.32 -10.01
C SER A 2 -18.57 -23.90 -8.56
N ILE A 3 -18.40 -24.90 -7.70
CA ILE A 3 -18.07 -24.71 -6.28
C ILE A 3 -16.70 -24.05 -6.25
N SER A 4 -16.66 -22.75 -5.93
CA SER A 4 -15.42 -22.04 -5.69
C SER A 4 -14.76 -22.70 -4.48
N GLY A 5 -13.76 -23.55 -4.75
CA GLY A 5 -12.91 -24.12 -3.72
C GLY A 5 -12.41 -22.98 -2.84
N ASN A 6 -12.48 -23.18 -1.52
CA ASN A 6 -12.18 -22.20 -0.50
C ASN A 6 -10.74 -21.69 -0.68
N LYS A 7 -10.56 -20.67 -1.53
CA LYS A 7 -9.24 -20.16 -1.91
C LYS A 7 -8.78 -19.32 -0.72
N SER A 8 -7.95 -19.92 0.13
CA SER A 8 -7.43 -19.24 1.30
C SER A 8 -6.61 -18.04 0.84
N ILE A 9 -6.97 -16.85 1.32
CA ILE A 9 -6.18 -15.64 1.10
C ILE A 9 -4.81 -15.88 1.73
N VAL A 10 -3.76 -15.83 0.92
CA VAL A 10 -2.40 -15.92 1.42
C VAL A 10 -1.98 -14.53 1.89
N VAL A 11 -1.32 -14.48 3.05
CA VAL A 11 -0.72 -13.24 3.59
C VAL A 11 0.79 -13.46 3.70
N ARG A 12 1.56 -12.62 3.03
CA ARG A 12 3.03 -12.68 2.98
C ARG A 12 3.62 -11.53 3.78
N ARG A 13 4.57 -11.84 4.66
CA ARG A 13 5.36 -10.83 5.36
C ARG A 13 6.63 -10.61 4.55
N VAL A 14 6.91 -9.37 4.24
CA VAL A 14 8.06 -8.98 3.41
C VAL A 14 9.04 -8.22 4.29
N PHE A 15 10.23 -8.81 4.44
CA PHE A 15 11.37 -8.17 5.09
C PHE A 15 12.35 -7.64 4.03
N ALA A 16 13.46 -7.06 4.46
CA ALA A 16 14.38 -6.39 3.53
C ALA A 16 15.01 -7.37 2.54
N GLU A 17 15.32 -8.57 3.00
CA GLU A 17 15.88 -9.67 2.22
C GLU A 17 14.94 -10.23 1.15
N ASP A 18 13.62 -10.08 1.33
CA ASP A 18 12.61 -10.63 0.42
C ASP A 18 12.17 -9.62 -0.64
N LEU A 19 12.51 -8.34 -0.45
CA LEU A 19 11.94 -7.19 -1.18
C LEU A 19 11.94 -7.37 -2.70
N ASP A 20 13.10 -7.68 -3.29
CA ASP A 20 13.24 -7.79 -4.75
C ASP A 20 12.38 -8.93 -5.32
N SER A 21 12.35 -10.07 -4.62
CA SER A 21 11.60 -11.25 -5.05
C SER A 21 10.09 -11.02 -5.00
N GLU A 22 9.61 -10.34 -3.95
CA GLU A 22 8.20 -10.04 -3.76
C GLU A 22 7.73 -8.94 -4.71
N LEU A 23 8.57 -7.93 -4.99
CA LEU A 23 8.28 -6.89 -5.99
C LEU A 23 8.20 -7.47 -7.41
N LEU A 24 9.09 -8.39 -7.77
CA LEU A 24 9.01 -9.08 -9.05
C LEU A 24 7.69 -9.87 -9.17
N MET A 25 7.29 -10.57 -8.11
CA MET A 25 6.03 -11.29 -8.07
C MET A 25 4.81 -10.35 -8.20
N ILE A 26 4.83 -9.19 -7.54
CA ILE A 26 3.77 -8.17 -7.70
C ILE A 26 3.69 -7.72 -9.16
N LYS A 27 4.83 -7.43 -9.79
CA LYS A 27 4.90 -6.97 -11.18
C LYS A 27 4.29 -7.98 -12.16
N GLU A 28 4.49 -9.27 -11.92
CA GLU A 28 3.89 -10.33 -12.74
C GLU A 28 2.40 -10.52 -12.42
N ALA A 29 2.04 -10.55 -11.13
CA ALA A 29 0.69 -10.82 -10.67
C ALA A 29 -0.31 -9.73 -11.07
N ILE A 30 0.11 -8.46 -11.12
CA ILE A 30 -0.81 -7.36 -11.43
C ILE A 30 -1.36 -7.39 -12.87
N LEU A 31 -0.70 -8.10 -13.77
CA LEU A 31 -1.21 -8.33 -15.12
C LEU A 31 -2.49 -9.19 -15.12
N THR A 32 -2.64 -10.06 -14.11
CA THR A 32 -3.81 -10.94 -13.93
C THR A 32 -4.78 -10.42 -12.87
N TYR A 33 -4.26 -9.72 -11.86
CA TYR A 33 -4.98 -9.20 -10.70
C TYR A 33 -4.82 -7.66 -10.64
N PRO A 34 -5.54 -6.90 -11.49
CA PRO A 34 -5.26 -5.49 -11.76
C PRO A 34 -5.76 -4.52 -10.69
N PHE A 35 -6.47 -4.98 -9.67
CA PHE A 35 -6.93 -4.12 -8.57
C PHE A 35 -5.94 -4.18 -7.41
N LEU A 36 -5.60 -3.01 -6.89
CA LEU A 36 -4.67 -2.84 -5.78
C LEU A 36 -5.35 -2.14 -4.61
N TYR A 37 -5.22 -2.73 -3.42
CA TYR A 37 -5.59 -2.10 -2.15
C TYR A 37 -4.31 -1.78 -1.38
N ILE A 38 -4.29 -0.60 -0.76
CA ILE A 38 -3.13 -0.08 -0.02
C ILE A 38 -3.57 0.30 1.39
N ASP A 39 -2.78 -0.10 2.37
CA ASP A 39 -2.93 0.27 3.77
C ASP A 39 -1.55 0.68 4.33
N ILE A 40 -1.49 1.74 5.13
CA ILE A 40 -0.23 2.27 5.68
C ILE A 40 -0.33 2.53 7.16
N GLU A 41 0.73 2.20 7.90
CA GLU A 41 0.80 2.41 9.33
C GLU A 41 1.99 3.30 9.71
N PHE A 42 1.75 4.17 10.68
CA PHE A 42 2.72 5.10 11.26
C PHE A 42 2.92 4.77 12.74
N PRO A 43 4.06 5.17 13.35
CA PRO A 43 4.34 4.84 14.75
C PRO A 43 3.46 5.62 15.75
N GLY A 44 2.61 6.54 15.28
CA GLY A 44 1.66 7.27 16.12
C GLY A 44 1.19 8.60 15.54
N THR A 45 0.94 9.58 16.43
CA THR A 45 0.48 10.92 16.06
C THR A 45 1.14 11.95 16.98
N ILE A 46 1.88 12.89 16.39
CA ILE A 46 2.57 14.00 17.04
C ILE A 46 1.63 15.21 17.17
N PHE A 47 1.09 15.68 16.05
CA PHE A 47 0.25 16.87 16.01
C PHE A 47 -1.20 16.47 16.18
N LYS A 48 -1.83 16.89 17.28
CA LYS A 48 -3.23 16.57 17.60
C LYS A 48 -4.07 17.84 17.66
N PRO A 49 -5.19 17.92 16.93
CA PRO A 49 -6.10 19.05 17.05
C PRO A 49 -6.76 19.07 18.44
N SER A 50 -7.11 20.26 18.91
CA SER A 50 -7.90 20.41 20.14
C SER A 50 -9.31 19.82 19.95
N LYS A 51 -9.97 19.47 21.05
CA LYS A 51 -11.36 18.95 21.01
C LYS A 51 -12.33 19.88 20.29
N GLN A 52 -12.10 21.19 20.37
CA GLN A 52 -12.93 22.18 19.69
C GLN A 52 -12.74 22.12 18.18
N VAL A 53 -11.49 22.07 17.71
CA VAL A 53 -11.15 21.95 16.29
C VAL A 53 -11.70 20.65 15.69
N ILE A 54 -11.65 19.54 16.43
CA ILE A 54 -12.25 18.27 15.99
C ILE A 54 -13.76 18.42 15.80
N ARG A 55 -14.45 19.08 16.74
CA ARG A 55 -15.90 19.30 16.70
C ARG A 55 -16.33 20.21 15.54
N GLU A 56 -15.51 21.20 15.22
CA GLU A 56 -15.73 22.07 14.06
C GLU A 56 -15.66 21.30 12.74
N GLY A 57 -14.92 20.19 12.71
CA GLY A 57 -14.93 19.25 11.57
C GLY A 57 -14.40 19.84 10.27
N ASN A 58 -13.62 20.92 10.33
CA ASN A 58 -13.14 21.62 9.14
C ASN A 58 -12.15 20.72 8.37
N PRO A 59 -12.47 20.33 7.12
CA PRO A 59 -11.65 19.39 6.35
C PRO A 59 -10.26 19.95 6.02
N VAL A 60 -10.12 21.26 5.83
CA VAL A 60 -8.83 21.92 5.56
C VAL A 60 -7.91 21.81 6.78
N ILE A 61 -8.46 22.06 7.97
CA ILE A 61 -7.70 21.96 9.22
C ILE A 61 -7.32 20.49 9.49
N ASN A 62 -8.26 19.56 9.31
CA ASN A 62 -7.99 18.14 9.46
C ASN A 62 -6.88 17.65 8.52
N TYR A 63 -6.91 18.09 7.25
CA TYR A 63 -5.84 17.81 6.30
C TYR A 63 -4.49 18.36 6.75
N HIS A 64 -4.43 19.59 7.26
CA HIS A 64 -3.17 20.16 7.77
C HIS A 64 -2.57 19.36 8.92
N TYR A 65 -3.38 18.91 9.88
CA TYR A 65 -2.89 18.06 10.97
C TYR A 65 -2.42 16.69 10.44
N MET A 66 -3.18 16.06 9.55
CA MET A 66 -2.79 14.80 8.92
C MET A 66 -1.46 14.96 8.18
N LYS A 67 -1.36 15.96 7.30
CA LYS A 67 -0.14 16.25 6.53
C LYS A 67 1.07 16.51 7.44
N SER A 68 0.90 17.30 8.50
CA SER A 68 2.00 17.58 9.44
C SER A 68 2.51 16.31 10.12
N ASN A 69 1.63 15.35 10.42
CA ASN A 69 2.05 14.05 10.96
C ASN A 69 2.74 13.19 9.90
N VAL A 70 2.21 13.14 8.67
CA VAL A 70 2.81 12.40 7.56
C VAL A 70 4.21 12.93 7.23
N ASP A 71 4.41 14.26 7.25
CA ASP A 71 5.70 14.87 6.98
C ASP A 71 6.73 14.61 8.09
N ALA A 72 6.27 14.45 9.34
CA ALA A 72 7.15 14.27 10.50
C ALA A 72 7.43 12.82 10.88
N LEU A 73 6.60 11.87 10.42
CA LEU A 73 6.68 10.46 10.79
C LEU A 73 7.10 9.60 9.61
N GLN A 74 7.85 8.55 9.90
CA GLN A 74 8.19 7.52 8.93
C GLN A 74 7.14 6.41 8.96
N ILE A 75 6.82 5.84 7.80
CA ILE A 75 5.95 4.66 7.69
C ILE A 75 6.64 3.48 8.37
N ILE A 76 5.91 2.71 9.17
CA ILE A 76 6.41 1.46 9.77
C ILE A 76 5.97 0.22 8.99
N GLN A 77 4.82 0.28 8.32
CA GLN A 77 4.29 -0.84 7.56
C GLN A 77 3.47 -0.37 6.34
N LEU A 78 3.57 -1.12 5.26
CA LEU A 78 2.73 -1.01 4.07
C LEU A 78 2.05 -2.35 3.81
N GLY A 79 0.73 -2.37 3.80
CA GLY A 79 -0.09 -3.47 3.29
C GLY A 79 -0.43 -3.24 1.83
N LEU A 80 -0.19 -4.22 0.98
CA LEU A 80 -0.61 -4.24 -0.43
C LEU A 80 -1.44 -5.50 -0.69
N SER A 81 -2.62 -5.37 -1.27
CA SER A 81 -3.41 -6.53 -1.72
C SER A 81 -3.74 -6.45 -3.19
N LEU A 82 -3.46 -7.52 -3.92
CA LEU A 82 -3.77 -7.69 -5.35
C LEU A 82 -5.07 -8.49 -5.49
N SER A 83 -5.96 -8.05 -6.37
CA SER A 83 -7.22 -8.75 -6.64
C SER A 83 -7.65 -8.64 -8.10
N ASP A 84 -8.56 -9.51 -8.51
CA ASP A 84 -9.40 -9.31 -9.68
C ASP A 84 -10.77 -8.77 -9.24
N ALA A 85 -11.74 -8.76 -10.16
CA ALA A 85 -13.08 -8.24 -9.88
C ALA A 85 -13.91 -9.14 -8.93
N GLN A 86 -13.42 -10.35 -8.61
CA GLN A 86 -14.16 -11.39 -7.90
C GLN A 86 -13.48 -11.74 -6.57
N VAL A 87 -12.16 -11.85 -6.55
CA VAL A 87 -11.40 -12.37 -5.39
C VAL A 87 -10.07 -11.65 -5.18
N ILE A 88 -9.69 -11.56 -3.91
CA ILE A 88 -8.32 -11.21 -3.51
C ILE A 88 -7.41 -12.40 -3.82
N TYR A 89 -6.31 -12.12 -4.52
CA TYR A 89 -5.28 -13.10 -4.84
C TYR A 89 -4.29 -13.25 -3.70
N GLN A 90 -3.69 -12.13 -3.26
CA GLN A 90 -2.56 -12.13 -2.33
C GLN A 90 -2.49 -10.80 -1.59
N THR A 91 -2.15 -10.86 -0.31
CA THR A 91 -1.82 -9.69 0.51
C THR A 91 -0.35 -9.75 0.94
N LEU A 92 0.39 -8.67 0.76
CA LEU A 92 1.77 -8.49 1.20
C LEU A 92 1.82 -7.42 2.28
N ILE A 93 2.63 -7.66 3.30
CA ILE A 93 2.82 -6.76 4.42
C ILE A 93 4.32 -6.49 4.55
N PHE A 94 4.74 -5.28 4.19
CA PHE A 94 6.13 -4.83 4.24
C PHE A 94 6.42 -4.19 5.59
N TYR A 95 7.45 -4.66 6.29
CA TYR A 95 7.82 -4.16 7.62
C TYR A 95 9.03 -3.24 7.55
N PHE A 96 8.83 -1.93 7.39
CA PHE A 96 9.91 -0.96 7.09
C PHE A 96 10.99 -0.85 8.17
N LEU A 97 10.68 -1.24 9.40
CA LEU A 97 11.68 -1.30 10.48
C LEU A 97 12.86 -2.23 10.17
N THR A 98 12.71 -3.18 9.24
CA THR A 98 13.81 -4.07 8.82
C THR A 98 14.60 -3.54 7.63
N PHE A 99 14.17 -2.44 6.99
CA PHE A 99 14.73 -1.95 5.72
C PHE A 99 15.86 -0.95 5.90
N GLY A 100 16.06 -0.41 7.11
CA GLY A 100 17.11 0.58 7.37
C GLY A 100 16.99 1.78 6.42
N ASN A 101 18.05 2.04 5.63
CA ASN A 101 18.10 3.14 4.67
C ASN A 101 17.45 2.82 3.29
N LEU A 102 16.91 1.61 3.08
CA LEU A 102 16.36 1.16 1.80
C LEU A 102 14.96 1.74 1.49
N ILE A 103 14.43 2.63 2.33
CA ILE A 103 13.10 3.24 2.15
C ILE A 103 12.99 3.96 0.80
N SER A 104 14.06 4.63 0.36
CA SER A 104 14.11 5.28 -0.95
C SER A 104 14.01 4.29 -2.11
N GLU A 105 14.64 3.12 -1.99
CA GLU A 105 14.61 2.08 -3.03
C GLU A 105 13.23 1.41 -3.11
N VAL A 106 12.61 1.15 -1.95
CA VAL A 106 11.23 0.66 -1.88
C VAL A 106 10.26 1.68 -2.51
N SER A 107 10.42 2.97 -2.20
CA SER A 107 9.59 4.03 -2.76
C SER A 107 9.70 4.10 -4.29
N ILE A 108 10.93 4.09 -4.83
CA ILE A 108 11.17 4.12 -6.28
C ILE A 108 10.57 2.88 -6.96
N SER A 109 10.73 1.70 -6.35
CA SER A 109 10.26 0.46 -6.95
C SER A 109 8.73 0.34 -6.94
N ILE A 110 8.08 0.78 -5.85
CA ILE A 110 6.61 0.88 -5.79
C ILE A 110 6.11 1.90 -6.81
N GLU A 111 6.71 3.09 -6.89
CA GLU A 111 6.29 4.14 -7.82
C GLU A 111 6.44 3.68 -9.28
N THR A 112 7.57 3.04 -9.62
CA THR A 112 7.81 2.46 -10.94
C THR A 112 6.79 1.37 -11.28
N THR A 113 6.45 0.53 -10.30
CA THR A 113 5.44 -0.52 -10.46
C THR A 113 4.05 0.10 -10.68
N MET A 114 3.67 1.11 -9.89
CA MET A 114 2.40 1.85 -10.04
C MET A 114 2.28 2.56 -11.39
N LEU A 115 3.36 3.17 -11.88
CA LEU A 115 3.40 3.77 -13.22
C LEU A 115 3.25 2.73 -14.32
N ALA A 116 3.90 1.56 -14.18
CA ALA A 116 3.74 0.47 -15.14
C ALA A 116 2.29 -0.05 -15.17
N ILE A 117 1.63 -0.13 -14.02
CA ILE A 117 0.21 -0.50 -13.90
C ILE A 117 -0.67 0.53 -14.62
N GLN A 118 -0.48 1.83 -14.35
CA GLN A 118 -1.22 2.90 -15.01
C GLN A 118 -1.05 2.90 -16.53
N SER A 119 0.17 2.63 -17.02
CA SER A 119 0.46 2.52 -18.46
C SER A 119 -0.25 1.31 -19.08
N SER A 120 -0.21 0.15 -18.41
CA SER A 120 -0.90 -1.06 -18.87
C SER A 120 -2.41 -0.88 -18.91
N CYS A 121 -3.02 -0.22 -17.92
CA CYS A 121 -4.46 0.09 -17.91
C CYS A 121 -4.87 1.08 -19.01
N SER A 122 -3.95 1.96 -19.44
CA SER A 122 -4.24 2.96 -20.48
C SER A 122 -4.29 2.37 -21.89
N ASN A 123 -3.55 1.28 -22.13
CA ASN A 123 -3.53 0.56 -23.42
C ASN A 123 -4.71 -0.40 -23.64
N VAL A 124 -5.58 -0.61 -22.64
CA VAL A 124 -6.77 -1.48 -22.75
C VAL A 124 -8.00 -0.71 -23.29
N LYS A 125 -7.84 0.59 -23.61
CA LYS A 125 -8.90 1.42 -24.24
C LYS A 125 -8.76 1.57 -25.78
N GLY A 126 -7.91 0.77 -26.43
CA GLY A 126 -7.72 0.74 -27.88
C GLY A 126 -8.47 -0.39 -28.56
#